data_AF-A0A2Z4IWZ4-F1
#
_entry.id   AF-A0A2Z4IWZ4-F1
#
_cell.length_a   1.000
_cell.length_b   1.000
_cell.length_c   1.000
_cell.angle_alpha   90.00
_cell.angle_beta   90.00
_cell.angle_gamma   90.00
#
_symmetry.space_group_name_H-M   'P 1'
#
loop_
_entity.id
_entity.type
_entity.pdbx_description
1 polymer ?
#
loop_
_entity_poly.entity_id
_entity_poly.type
_entity_poly.pdbx_seq_one_letter_code
_entity_poly.pdbx_strand_id
1 'polypeptide(L)'
;MPAPRAPATAAPSTCPPSWSSVVAIASVVLAVMYGQSRILMSMSRDGLVPRVFERVSPRTATPVAGTLIIAVVFAVPAAFASLDSVVDLCTVGTLAVMAAVNIAVIALRRRRPELPRTFRVPLNPVLPLLGVGFCLYLMYETGWTTWIQFAVFLALGVLVYLGYGRRRSRLAALTPAADAAERAPSAV
;
A
#
# COMPACT_ATOMS: atom_id res chain seq x y z
N MET A 1 16.80 -33.91 -54.08
CA MET A 1 17.61 -33.16 -53.11
C MET A 1 16.72 -32.75 -51.94
N PRO A 2 16.50 -33.62 -50.94
CA PRO A 2 15.68 -33.32 -49.77
C PRO A 2 16.51 -32.60 -48.69
N ALA A 3 15.97 -31.50 -48.15
CA ALA A 3 16.61 -30.70 -47.10
C ALA A 3 16.63 -31.42 -45.74
N PRO A 4 17.67 -31.24 -44.91
CA PRO A 4 17.75 -31.84 -43.58
C PRO A 4 16.82 -31.12 -42.59
N ARG A 5 15.97 -31.86 -41.88
CA ARG A 5 15.19 -31.33 -40.74
C ARG A 5 16.14 -31.12 -39.56
N ALA A 6 16.27 -29.88 -39.09
CA ALA A 6 16.98 -29.56 -37.87
C ALA A 6 16.28 -30.22 -36.65
N PRO A 7 17.03 -30.73 -35.66
CA PRO A 7 16.44 -31.28 -34.44
C PRO A 7 15.85 -30.14 -33.59
N ALA A 8 14.61 -30.32 -33.15
CA ALA A 8 13.99 -29.47 -32.15
C ALA A 8 14.86 -29.50 -30.88
N THR A 9 15.48 -28.37 -30.56
CA THR A 9 16.22 -28.18 -29.32
C THR A 9 15.24 -28.26 -28.16
N ALA A 10 15.29 -29.37 -27.44
CA ALA A 10 14.62 -29.53 -26.16
C ALA A 10 15.19 -28.48 -25.19
N ALA A 11 14.40 -27.43 -24.90
CA ALA A 11 14.69 -26.54 -23.79
C ALA A 11 14.58 -27.35 -22.47
N PRO A 12 15.54 -27.25 -21.53
CA PRO A 12 15.47 -27.97 -20.27
C PRO A 12 14.39 -27.35 -19.37
N SER A 13 13.23 -27.98 -19.28
CA SER A 13 12.06 -27.56 -18.51
C SER A 13 11.94 -28.29 -17.16
N THR A 14 12.98 -28.25 -16.33
CA THR A 14 12.95 -28.92 -15.02
C THR A 14 13.52 -28.04 -13.90
N CYS A 15 12.72 -27.06 -13.45
CA CYS A 15 12.72 -26.71 -12.04
C CYS A 15 11.50 -27.41 -11.40
N PRO A 16 11.68 -28.20 -10.33
CA PRO A 16 10.56 -28.85 -9.65
C PRO A 16 9.57 -27.79 -9.12
N PRO A 17 8.27 -28.11 -9.05
CA PRO A 17 7.21 -27.16 -8.69
C PRO A 17 7.35 -26.53 -7.28
N SER A 18 8.18 -27.12 -6.42
CA SER A 18 8.52 -26.53 -5.12
C SER A 18 9.45 -25.32 -5.24
N TRP A 19 10.37 -25.30 -6.21
CA TRP A 19 11.36 -24.23 -6.36
C TRP A 19 10.73 -22.96 -6.91
N SER A 20 9.75 -23.08 -7.82
CA SER A 20 8.99 -21.93 -8.31
C SER A 20 8.20 -21.25 -7.19
N SER A 21 7.60 -22.02 -6.28
CA SER A 21 6.87 -21.49 -5.11
C SER A 21 7.79 -20.69 -4.18
N VAL A 22 8.99 -21.20 -3.89
CA VAL A 22 9.98 -20.51 -3.05
C VAL A 22 10.44 -19.21 -3.70
N VAL A 23 10.77 -19.24 -4.99
CA VAL A 23 11.19 -18.05 -5.73
C VAL A 23 10.07 -17.01 -5.81
N ALA A 24 8.82 -17.45 -6.01
CA ALA A 24 7.66 -16.57 -6.06
C ALA A 24 7.40 -15.87 -4.71
N ILE A 25 7.40 -16.62 -3.60
CA ILE A 25 7.22 -16.04 -2.26
C ILE A 25 8.36 -15.09 -1.94
N ALA A 26 9.61 -15.45 -2.23
CA ALA A 26 10.77 -14.58 -2.00
C ALA A 26 10.65 -13.25 -2.77
N SER A 27 10.22 -13.31 -4.04
CA SER A 27 10.02 -12.12 -4.87
C SER A 27 8.93 -11.20 -4.31
N VAL A 28 7.78 -11.75 -3.92
CA VAL A 28 6.67 -10.97 -3.34
C VAL A 28 7.08 -10.33 -2.01
N VAL A 29 7.76 -11.08 -1.13
CA VAL A 29 8.25 -10.55 0.16
C VAL A 29 9.21 -9.38 -0.07
N LEU A 30 10.17 -9.51 -1.00
CA LEU A 30 11.08 -8.42 -1.33
C LEU A 30 10.35 -7.18 -1.87
N ALA A 31 9.37 -7.37 -2.76
CA ALA A 31 8.57 -6.28 -3.31
C ALA A 31 7.77 -5.54 -2.21
N VAL A 32 7.12 -6.28 -1.30
CA VAL A 32 6.33 -5.71 -0.20
C VAL A 32 7.23 -4.97 0.80
N MET A 33 8.37 -5.56 1.18
CA MET A 33 9.34 -4.91 2.07
C MET A 33 9.88 -3.60 1.50
N TYR A 34 10.12 -3.54 0.19
CA TYR A 34 10.53 -2.31 -0.48
C TYR A 34 9.41 -1.25 -0.47
N GLY A 35 8.19 -1.66 -0.80
CA GLY A 35 7.01 -0.78 -0.80
C GLY A 35 6.74 -0.17 0.58
N GLN A 36 6.70 -1.00 1.62
CA GLN A 36 6.52 -0.57 3.01
C GLN A 36 7.55 0.47 3.43
N SER A 37 8.83 0.22 3.12
CA SER A 37 9.93 1.12 3.50
C SER A 37 9.81 2.49 2.83
N ARG A 38 9.42 2.54 1.55
CA ARG A 38 9.22 3.80 0.82
C ARG A 38 8.04 4.62 1.36
N ILE A 39 6.91 3.96 1.60
CA ILE A 39 5.71 4.61 2.15
C ILE A 39 6.01 5.20 3.53
N LEU A 40 6.72 4.45 4.38
CA LEU A 40 7.06 4.91 5.71
C LEU A 40 8.02 6.10 5.70
N MET A 41 8.98 6.12 4.77
CA MET A 41 9.90 7.23 4.59
C MET A 41 9.17 8.49 4.08
N SER A 42 8.23 8.36 3.13
CA SER A 42 7.43 9.51 2.68
C SER A 42 6.53 10.02 3.80
N MET A 43 5.83 9.13 4.51
CA MET A 43 4.99 9.51 5.66
C MET A 43 5.78 10.16 6.81
N SER A 44 7.02 9.72 7.06
CA SER A 44 7.91 10.33 8.05
C SER A 44 8.39 11.72 7.61
N ARG A 45 8.69 11.93 6.32
CA ARG A 45 9.02 13.25 5.76
C ARG A 45 7.85 14.22 5.86
N ASP A 46 6.64 13.72 5.64
CA ASP A 46 5.39 14.46 5.82
C ASP A 46 5.07 14.74 7.31
N GLY A 47 5.78 14.08 8.23
CA GLY A 47 5.67 14.27 9.69
C GLY A 47 4.50 13.54 10.34
N LEU A 48 3.86 12.58 9.65
CA LEU A 48 2.77 11.76 10.20
C LEU A 48 3.27 10.64 11.13
N VAL A 49 4.53 10.23 10.97
CA VAL A 49 5.11 9.02 11.59
C VAL A 49 6.42 9.40 12.30
N PRO A 50 6.82 8.73 13.41
CA PRO A 50 8.00 9.11 14.17
C PRO A 50 9.29 9.23 13.37
N ARG A 51 10.07 10.29 13.62
CA ARG A 51 11.38 10.51 12.95
C ARG A 51 12.41 9.39 13.17
N VAL A 52 12.11 8.44 14.06
CA VAL A 52 12.88 7.21 14.21
C VAL A 52 12.89 6.40 12.92
N PHE A 53 11.83 6.48 12.10
CA PHE A 53 11.74 5.84 10.79
C PHE A 53 12.50 6.59 9.68
N GLU A 54 12.91 7.83 9.92
CA GLU A 54 13.78 8.63 9.04
C GLU A 54 15.27 8.36 9.28
N ARG A 55 15.63 7.78 10.43
CA ARG A 55 17.03 7.42 10.74
C ARG A 55 17.46 6.22 9.90
N VAL A 56 17.94 6.53 8.70
CA VAL A 56 18.60 5.58 7.81
C VAL A 56 20.00 5.28 8.38
N SER A 57 20.34 3.99 8.52
CA SER A 57 21.69 3.60 8.96
C SER A 57 22.72 4.02 7.90
N PRO A 58 23.78 4.77 8.24
CA PRO A 58 24.75 5.29 7.28
C PRO A 58 25.60 4.20 6.60
N ARG A 59 25.61 2.97 7.14
CA ARG A 59 26.34 1.82 6.55
C ARG A 59 25.53 1.00 5.54
N THR A 60 24.21 0.94 5.70
CA THR A 60 23.36 0.02 4.92
C THR A 60 22.33 0.77 4.07
N ALA A 61 22.20 2.10 4.26
CA ALA A 61 21.20 2.94 3.61
C ALA A 61 19.74 2.43 3.76
N THR A 62 19.49 1.51 4.70
CA THR A 62 18.18 0.92 4.99
C THR A 62 17.71 1.31 6.40
N PRO A 63 16.39 1.51 6.59
CA PRO A 63 15.81 1.86 7.89
C PRO A 63 15.69 0.62 8.79
N VAL A 64 16.82 0.05 9.22
CA VAL A 64 16.89 -1.20 10.02
C VAL A 64 16.03 -1.12 11.29
N ALA A 65 16.05 0.02 12.00
CA ALA A 65 15.23 0.24 13.18
C ALA A 65 13.73 0.21 12.83
N GLY A 66 13.35 0.78 11.68
CA GLY A 66 11.97 0.77 11.20
C GLY A 66 11.50 -0.64 10.85
N THR A 67 12.34 -1.40 10.14
CA THR A 67 12.06 -2.80 9.81
C THR A 67 11.92 -3.65 11.06
N LEU A 68 12.79 -3.47 12.07
CA LEU A 68 12.73 -4.24 13.31
C LEU A 68 11.47 -3.89 14.14
N ILE A 69 11.14 -2.60 14.27
CA ILE A 69 9.94 -2.17 14.99
C ILE A 69 8.69 -2.78 14.33
N ILE A 70 8.58 -2.68 13.01
CA ILE A 70 7.43 -3.23 12.29
C ILE A 70 7.43 -4.75 12.39
N ALA A 71 8.58 -5.42 12.22
CA ALA A 71 8.68 -6.86 12.37
C ALA A 71 8.22 -7.31 13.75
N VAL A 72 8.60 -6.64 14.84
CA VAL A 72 8.15 -6.95 16.20
C VAL A 72 6.64 -6.71 16.35
N VAL A 73 6.13 -5.58 15.85
CA VAL A 73 4.71 -5.23 15.93
C VAL A 73 3.84 -6.24 15.19
N PHE A 74 4.29 -6.80 14.06
CA PHE A 74 3.56 -7.84 13.33
C PHE A 74 3.84 -9.27 13.84
N ALA A 75 5.04 -9.54 14.36
CA ALA A 75 5.40 -10.85 14.90
C ALA A 75 4.61 -11.18 16.17
N VAL A 76 4.32 -10.18 17.02
CA VAL A 76 3.55 -10.40 18.25
C VAL A 76 2.13 -10.93 17.93
N PRO A 77 1.27 -10.25 17.14
CA PRO A 77 -0.01 -10.80 16.73
C PRO A 77 0.11 -12.12 15.96
N ALA A 78 1.11 -12.27 15.08
CA ALA A 78 1.29 -13.50 14.31
C ALA A 78 1.69 -14.72 15.19
N ALA A 79 2.30 -14.50 16.35
CA ALA A 79 2.62 -15.58 17.29
C ALA A 79 1.39 -16.07 18.07
N PHE A 80 0.35 -15.24 18.21
CA PHE A 80 -0.87 -15.56 18.98
C PHE A 80 -2.09 -15.85 18.09
N ALA A 81 -2.12 -15.37 16.85
CA ALA A 81 -3.24 -15.53 15.92
C ALA A 81 -3.00 -16.67 14.91
N SER A 82 -4.07 -17.32 14.45
CA SER A 82 -3.98 -18.32 13.38
C SER A 82 -3.62 -17.67 12.04
N LEU A 83 -2.94 -18.41 11.17
CA LEU A 83 -2.57 -17.94 9.83
C LEU A 83 -3.81 -17.45 9.06
N ASP A 84 -4.92 -18.17 9.15
CA ASP A 84 -6.19 -17.79 8.50
C ASP A 84 -6.70 -16.42 8.98
N SER A 85 -6.66 -16.16 10.29
CA SER A 85 -7.09 -14.86 10.84
C SER A 85 -6.21 -13.71 10.32
N VAL A 86 -4.90 -13.94 10.20
CA VAL A 86 -3.96 -12.93 9.70
C VAL A 86 -4.18 -12.68 8.20
N VAL A 87 -4.47 -13.74 7.43
CA VAL A 87 -4.79 -13.65 6.00
C VAL A 87 -6.10 -12.91 5.76
N ASP A 88 -7.13 -13.21 6.55
CA ASP A 88 -8.43 -12.53 6.47
C ASP A 88 -8.30 -11.03 6.80
N LEU A 89 -7.55 -10.69 7.85
CA LEU A 89 -7.27 -9.30 8.21
C LEU A 89 -6.50 -8.55 7.12
N CYS A 90 -5.50 -9.18 6.51
CA CYS A 90 -4.73 -8.61 5.40
C CYS A 90 -5.60 -8.40 4.15
N THR A 91 -6.46 -9.36 3.85
CA THR A 91 -7.38 -9.31 2.71
C THR A 91 -8.39 -8.19 2.86
N VAL A 92 -9.07 -8.11 4.02
CA VAL A 92 -10.02 -7.03 4.34
C VAL A 92 -9.32 -5.67 4.34
N GLY A 93 -8.10 -5.58 4.86
CA GLY A 93 -7.29 -4.35 4.80
C GLY A 93 -7.00 -3.90 3.36
N THR A 94 -6.66 -4.85 2.48
CA THR A 94 -6.41 -4.55 1.06
C THR A 94 -7.68 -4.10 0.35
N LEU A 95 -8.82 -4.76 0.61
CA LEU A 95 -10.12 -4.35 0.09
C LEU A 95 -10.50 -2.94 0.56
N ALA A 96 -10.26 -2.62 1.84
CA ALA A 96 -10.53 -1.31 2.41
C ALA A 96 -9.66 -0.22 1.76
N VAL A 97 -8.36 -0.48 1.53
CA VAL A 97 -7.47 0.44 0.82
C VAL A 97 -7.93 0.63 -0.62
N MET A 98 -8.31 -0.45 -1.32
CA MET A 98 -8.80 -0.37 -2.69
C MET A 98 -10.10 0.47 -2.77
N ALA A 99 -11.03 0.27 -1.84
CA ALA A 99 -12.23 1.10 -1.73
C ALA A 99 -11.87 2.58 -1.49
N ALA A 100 -10.95 2.86 -0.56
CA ALA A 100 -10.49 4.21 -0.25
C ALA A 100 -9.80 4.88 -1.47
N VAL A 101 -9.00 4.14 -2.25
CA VAL A 101 -8.37 4.63 -3.48
C VAL A 101 -9.42 5.00 -4.53
N ASN A 102 -10.44 4.16 -4.74
CA ASN A 102 -11.53 4.47 -5.66
C ASN A 102 -12.28 5.75 -5.24
N ILE A 103 -12.55 5.92 -3.94
CA ILE A 103 -13.14 7.15 -3.40
C ILE A 103 -12.20 8.34 -3.60
N ALA A 104 -10.89 8.19 -3.33
CA ALA A 104 -9.89 9.23 -3.51
C ALA A 104 -9.79 9.70 -4.96
N VAL A 105 -9.91 8.78 -5.93
CA VAL A 105 -9.96 9.12 -7.37
C VAL A 105 -11.19 9.98 -7.69
N ILE A 106 -12.37 9.63 -7.17
CA ILE A 106 -13.59 10.43 -7.34
C ILE A 106 -13.42 11.82 -6.69
N ALA A 107 -12.89 11.86 -5.46
CA ALA A 107 -12.67 13.09 -4.71
C ALA A 107 -11.67 14.02 -5.41
N LEU A 108 -10.56 13.48 -5.92
CA LEU A 108 -9.53 14.25 -6.63
C LEU A 108 -10.09 14.84 -7.94
N ARG A 109 -10.92 14.08 -8.66
CA ARG A 109 -11.58 14.56 -9.89
C ARG A 109 -12.57 15.68 -9.62
N ARG A 110 -13.26 15.66 -8.48
CA ARG A 110 -14.18 16.73 -8.07
C ARG A 110 -13.45 17.98 -7.58
N ARG A 111 -12.32 17.83 -6.88
CA ARG A 111 -11.60 18.95 -6.25
C ARG A 111 -10.61 19.66 -7.18
N ARG A 112 -9.98 18.95 -8.12
CA ARG A 112 -8.96 19.51 -9.02
C ARG A 112 -9.17 19.04 -10.47
N PRO A 113 -10.19 19.57 -11.17
CA PRO A 113 -10.49 19.19 -12.56
C PRO A 113 -9.39 19.58 -13.56
N GLU A 114 -8.65 20.67 -13.31
CA GLU A 114 -7.66 21.33 -14.19
C GLU A 114 -6.31 20.61 -14.34
N LEU A 115 -6.02 19.57 -13.55
CA LEU A 115 -4.76 18.83 -13.64
C LEU A 115 -4.60 18.12 -15.01
N PRO A 116 -3.45 18.26 -15.70
CA PRO A 116 -3.17 17.54 -16.94
C PRO A 116 -3.06 16.03 -16.65
N ARG A 117 -3.99 15.24 -17.21
CA ARG A 117 -4.05 13.79 -17.01
C ARG A 117 -3.59 13.06 -18.26
N THR A 118 -2.41 12.44 -18.20
CA THR A 118 -1.84 11.61 -19.28
C THR A 118 -2.69 10.37 -19.59
N PHE A 119 -3.40 9.83 -18.59
CA PHE A 119 -4.31 8.70 -18.75
C PHE A 119 -5.71 9.05 -18.21
N ARG A 120 -6.75 8.87 -19.03
CA ARG A 120 -8.15 9.09 -18.67
C ARG A 120 -8.87 7.74 -18.61
N VAL A 121 -9.56 7.49 -17.50
CA VAL A 121 -10.38 6.27 -17.34
C VAL A 121 -11.62 6.42 -18.23
N PRO A 122 -11.87 5.51 -19.20
CA PRO A 122 -12.87 5.69 -20.25
C PRO A 122 -14.33 5.69 -19.75
N LEU A 123 -14.58 5.25 -18.52
CA LEU A 123 -15.92 5.07 -17.92
C LEU A 123 -16.04 5.70 -16.52
N ASN A 124 -15.32 6.81 -16.29
CA ASN A 124 -15.43 7.55 -15.03
C ASN A 124 -16.75 8.34 -14.97
N PRO A 125 -17.56 8.27 -13.88
CA PRO A 125 -17.28 7.71 -12.54
C PRO A 125 -17.87 6.30 -12.27
N VAL A 126 -18.43 5.63 -13.28
CA VAL A 126 -19.07 4.31 -13.12
C VAL A 126 -18.07 3.25 -12.68
N LEU A 127 -16.88 3.23 -13.28
CA LEU A 127 -15.84 2.25 -12.95
C LEU A 127 -15.38 2.33 -11.48
N PRO A 128 -14.98 3.50 -10.95
CA PRO A 128 -14.63 3.61 -9.53
C PRO A 128 -15.79 3.28 -8.59
N LEU A 129 -17.03 3.61 -8.97
CA LEU A 129 -18.21 3.34 -8.14
C LEU A 129 -18.50 1.84 -8.06
N LEU A 130 -18.42 1.12 -9.18
CA LEU A 130 -18.53 -0.34 -9.21
C LEU A 130 -17.39 -1.00 -8.41
N GLY A 131 -16.17 -0.45 -8.49
CA GLY A 131 -15.04 -0.90 -7.69
C GLY A 131 -15.29 -0.80 -6.19
N VAL A 132 -15.82 0.34 -5.72
CA VAL A 132 -16.23 0.50 -4.31
C VAL A 132 -17.32 -0.50 -3.95
N GLY A 133 -18.36 -0.65 -4.79
CA GLY A 133 -19.45 -1.59 -4.54
C GLY A 133 -18.95 -3.03 -4.39
N PHE A 134 -18.04 -3.47 -5.27
CA PHE A 134 -17.48 -4.82 -5.24
C PHE A 134 -16.57 -5.03 -4.03
N CYS A 135 -15.70 -4.06 -3.69
CA CYS A 135 -14.87 -4.14 -2.49
C CYS A 135 -15.71 -4.22 -1.21
N LEU A 136 -16.77 -3.42 -1.10
CA LEU A 136 -17.67 -3.45 0.06
C LEU A 136 -18.46 -4.74 0.15
N TYR A 137 -18.90 -5.29 -0.99
CA TYR A 137 -19.58 -6.58 -1.05
C TYR A 137 -18.67 -7.70 -0.52
N LEU A 138 -17.42 -7.78 -1.01
CA LEU A 138 -16.47 -8.79 -0.54
C LEU A 138 -16.10 -8.62 0.94
N MET A 139 -15.99 -7.37 1.41
CA MET A 139 -15.77 -7.11 2.84
C MET A 139 -16.94 -7.55 3.72
N TYR A 140 -18.17 -7.57 3.20
CA TYR A 140 -19.34 -8.03 3.95
C TYR A 140 -19.37 -9.56 4.11
N GLU A 141 -18.83 -10.30 3.14
CA GLU A 141 -18.85 -11.77 3.12
C GLU A 141 -17.85 -12.41 4.09
N THR A 142 -16.76 -11.72 4.43
CA THR A 142 -15.66 -12.27 5.27
C THR A 142 -16.05 -12.59 6.73
N GLY A 143 -17.23 -12.17 7.18
CA GLY A 143 -17.76 -12.50 8.51
C GLY A 143 -17.43 -11.47 9.61
N TRP A 144 -18.21 -11.53 10.69
CA TRP A 144 -18.21 -10.51 11.75
C TRP A 144 -16.92 -10.47 12.59
N THR A 145 -16.28 -11.63 12.79
CA THR A 145 -15.04 -11.74 13.57
C THR A 145 -13.90 -10.92 12.95
N THR A 146 -13.76 -10.96 11.62
CA THR A 146 -12.73 -10.22 10.87
C THR A 146 -12.99 -8.72 10.90
N TRP A 147 -14.26 -8.31 10.86
CA TRP A 147 -14.64 -6.90 11.02
C TRP A 147 -14.21 -6.33 12.37
N ILE A 148 -14.40 -7.07 13.46
CA ILE A 148 -13.94 -6.65 14.79
C ILE A 148 -12.41 -6.53 14.80
N GLN A 149 -11.69 -7.54 14.32
CA GLN A 149 -10.22 -7.51 14.27
C GLN A 149 -9.71 -6.32 13.45
N PHE A 150 -10.32 -6.05 12.28
CA PHE A 150 -10.01 -4.91 11.45
C PHE A 150 -10.30 -3.58 12.16
N ALA A 151 -11.45 -3.46 12.82
CA ALA A 151 -11.81 -2.27 13.57
C ALA A 151 -10.84 -2.01 14.75
N VAL A 152 -10.44 -3.06 15.48
CA VAL A 152 -9.44 -2.96 16.56
C VAL A 152 -8.09 -2.54 16.00
N PHE A 153 -7.64 -3.14 14.89
CA PHE A 153 -6.39 -2.77 14.23
C PHE A 153 -6.40 -1.32 13.75
N LEU A 154 -7.51 -0.88 13.13
CA LEU A 154 -7.70 0.50 12.68
C LEU A 154 -7.71 1.46 13.87
N ALA A 155 -8.42 1.12 14.95
CA ALA A 155 -8.45 1.91 16.18
C ALA A 155 -7.05 2.04 16.80
N LEU A 156 -6.27 0.96 16.84
CA LEU A 156 -4.89 0.98 17.32
C LEU A 156 -4.02 1.91 16.45
N GLY A 157 -4.13 1.81 15.13
CA GLY A 157 -3.44 2.71 14.20
C GLY A 157 -3.81 4.18 14.42
N VAL A 158 -5.09 4.46 14.60
CA VAL A 158 -5.60 5.81 14.91
C VAL A 158 -5.11 6.30 16.27
N LEU A 159 -5.07 5.45 17.30
CA LEU A 159 -4.56 5.80 18.63
C LEU A 159 -3.07 6.17 18.58
N VAL A 160 -2.26 5.39 17.86
CA VAL A 160 -0.83 5.71 17.62
C VAL A 160 -0.71 7.03 16.85
N TYR A 161 -1.53 7.24 15.82
CA TYR A 161 -1.55 8.48 15.05
C TYR A 161 -2.00 9.69 15.87
N LEU A 162 -3.04 9.59 16.70
CA LEU A 162 -3.51 10.69 17.53
C LEU A 162 -2.55 10.99 18.69
N GLY A 163 -1.93 9.97 19.27
CA GLY A 163 -0.93 10.12 20.32
C GLY A 163 0.34 10.82 19.83
N TYR A 164 0.80 10.50 18.61
CA TYR A 164 2.06 11.04 18.06
C TYR A 164 1.85 12.13 16.99
N GLY A 165 1.05 11.83 15.97
CA GLY A 165 0.82 12.66 14.78
C GLY A 165 0.04 13.95 15.04
N ARG A 166 -0.85 14.00 16.03
CA ARG A 166 -1.62 15.22 16.34
C ARG A 166 -0.75 16.38 16.87
N ARG A 167 0.39 16.09 17.51
CA ARG A 167 1.31 17.12 18.05
C ARG A 167 2.42 17.54 17.07
N ARG A 168 2.62 16.82 15.96
CA ARG A 168 3.78 17.03 15.05
C ARG A 168 3.45 17.13 13.56
N SER A 169 2.20 16.92 13.14
CA SER A 169 1.79 17.01 11.72
C SER A 169 2.02 18.41 11.15
N ARG A 170 3.02 18.53 10.27
CA ARG A 170 3.36 19.76 9.54
C ARG A 170 2.46 20.00 8.31
N LEU A 171 1.59 19.05 7.95
CA LEU A 171 0.66 19.19 6.82
C LEU A 171 -0.32 20.36 6.97
N ALA A 172 -0.73 20.70 8.19
CA ALA A 172 -1.60 21.86 8.42
C ALA A 172 -0.94 23.20 8.08
N ALA A 173 0.40 23.26 8.03
CA ALA A 173 1.14 24.48 7.69
C ALA A 173 1.41 24.64 6.18
N LEU A 174 1.37 23.56 5.40
CA LEU A 174 1.64 23.57 3.95
C LEU A 174 0.38 23.82 3.10
N THR A 175 -0.79 23.37 3.56
CA THR A 175 -2.07 23.60 2.85
C THR A 175 -2.38 25.08 2.64
N PRO A 176 -2.20 25.99 3.63
CA PRO A 176 -2.48 27.42 3.42
C PRO A 176 -1.54 28.10 2.43
N ALA A 177 -0.26 27.69 2.39
CA ALA A 177 0.76 28.30 1.53
C ALA A 177 0.66 27.82 0.07
N ALA A 178 0.36 26.53 -0.14
CA ALA A 178 0.11 26.00 -1.48
C ALA A 178 -1.20 26.55 -2.07
N ASP A 179 -2.27 26.62 -1.27
CA ASP A 179 -3.53 27.24 -1.70
C ASP A 179 -3.40 28.77 -1.93
N ALA A 180 -2.47 29.46 -1.24
CA ALA A 180 -2.18 30.88 -1.46
C ALA A 180 -1.31 31.13 -2.70
N ALA A 181 -0.32 30.28 -2.97
CA ALA A 181 0.54 30.36 -4.15
C ALA A 181 -0.22 30.00 -5.44
N GLU A 182 -1.17 29.06 -5.37
CA GLU A 182 -2.00 28.62 -6.49
C GLU A 182 -3.15 29.62 -6.82
N ARG A 183 -3.52 30.50 -5.88
CA ARG A 183 -4.46 31.61 -6.10
C ARG A 183 -3.82 32.91 -6.61
N ALA A 184 -2.49 33.00 -6.64
CA ALA A 184 -1.82 34.14 -7.26
C ALA A 184 -2.07 34.06 -8.77
N PRO A 185 -2.73 35.05 -9.40
CA PRO A 185 -2.98 35.01 -10.82
C PRO A 185 -1.64 34.98 -11.54
N SER A 186 -1.51 34.05 -12.49
CA SER A 186 -0.42 33.98 -13.45
C SER A 186 -0.40 35.27 -14.28
N ALA A 187 0.25 36.29 -13.73
CA ALA A 187 0.55 37.54 -14.40
C ALA A 187 2.04 37.57 -14.72
N VAL A 188 2.44 36.80 -15.74
CA VAL A 188 3.53 37.12 -16.68
C VAL A 188 3.22 36.43 -18.00
#